data_AF-A0A1C3VEL1-F1
#
_entry.id   AF-A0A1C3VEL1-F1
#
_cell.length_a   1.000
_cell.length_b   1.000
_cell.length_c   1.000
_cell.angle_alpha   90.00
_cell.angle_beta   90.00
_cell.angle_gamma   90.00
#
_symmetry.space_group_name_H-M   'P 1'
#
loop_
_entity.id
_entity.type
_entity.pdbx_description
1 polymer ?
#
loop_
_entity_poly.entity_id
_entity_poly.type
_entity_poly.pdbx_seq_one_letter_code
_entity_poly.pdbx_strand_id
1 'polypeptide(L)'
;MSKRVNDIAEVAYYGSCPSEEFVRHAFPDSRIPFFCYGINIASFMDERKASLKAIEAWPEPIKKKLHFEARKGFRERLKQAAPKMLVVDFSRITRASLMRYRNTLLTVPYELLEAGPDLQREAFGIFKIIPFGCREFWTHVIEAMRAFCDFVNTELPDTGLILLDVPPTADYRGTLIDSNTYMIDFCRWQMRYPMSRMLVDLCLEHIENSRVLTPPVDLYSDDTALYGPAPMHYSAEVWKEMAGRFHADGGFEGLPRSSDLVSILTNYSGLMDAFTKTALSNPNLHRFSLDILHGALPYLFAKISSPAHSHFVDPIDSHDVVAAFRWILGREPESAETFLNHYALHNRGELRETLLRSFEFQSQVPHYAKQQ
;
A
#
# COMPACT_ATOMS: atom_id res chain seq x y z
N MET A 1 -18.63 -26.71 -40.01
CA MET A 1 -18.12 -26.76 -38.62
C MET A 1 -17.67 -25.36 -38.23
N SER A 2 -18.48 -24.66 -37.43
CA SER A 2 -18.27 -23.27 -37.04
C SER A 2 -17.69 -23.22 -35.61
N LYS A 3 -16.36 -23.23 -35.47
CA LYS A 3 -15.66 -22.86 -34.22
C LYS A 3 -15.29 -21.38 -34.30
N ARG A 4 -16.25 -20.47 -34.15
CA ARG A 4 -15.98 -19.02 -34.04
C ARG A 4 -17.11 -18.31 -33.31
N VAL A 5 -17.29 -18.57 -32.02
CA VAL A 5 -18.00 -17.67 -31.08
C VAL A 5 -17.51 -18.03 -29.65
N ASN A 6 -17.00 -17.04 -28.90
CA ASN A 6 -16.82 -16.99 -27.44
C ASN A 6 -15.66 -17.74 -26.76
N ASP A 7 -14.41 -17.37 -27.04
CA ASP A 7 -13.34 -17.58 -26.04
C ASP A 7 -12.71 -16.23 -25.64
N ILE A 8 -13.58 -15.24 -25.36
CA ILE A 8 -13.15 -13.99 -24.74
C ILE A 8 -12.57 -14.35 -23.38
N ALA A 9 -11.29 -14.06 -23.15
CA ALA A 9 -10.68 -14.31 -21.85
C ALA A 9 -11.39 -13.46 -20.78
N GLU A 10 -11.86 -14.11 -19.71
CA GLU A 10 -12.40 -13.42 -18.55
C GLU A 10 -11.25 -13.12 -17.60
N VAL A 11 -10.93 -11.83 -17.46
CA VAL A 11 -9.81 -11.33 -16.65
C VAL A 11 -10.37 -10.57 -15.46
N ALA A 12 -9.99 -10.96 -14.26
CA ALA A 12 -10.28 -10.21 -13.05
C ALA A 12 -9.08 -9.38 -12.62
N TYR A 13 -9.37 -8.29 -11.91
CA TYR A 13 -8.37 -7.37 -11.45
C TYR A 13 -8.60 -6.98 -9.98
N TYR A 14 -7.53 -7.04 -9.18
CA TYR A 14 -7.49 -6.57 -7.81
C TYR A 14 -6.18 -5.82 -7.54
N GLY A 15 -6.22 -4.50 -7.39
CA GLY A 15 -4.98 -3.74 -7.20
C GLY A 15 -5.14 -2.22 -7.08
N SER A 16 -4.16 -1.53 -7.65
CA SER A 16 -3.95 -0.09 -7.64
C SER A 16 -3.87 0.55 -9.04
N CYS A 17 -3.97 1.88 -9.11
CA CYS A 17 -4.19 2.62 -10.35
C CYS A 17 -3.16 2.31 -11.45
N PRO A 18 -1.86 2.08 -11.17
CA PRO A 18 -0.89 1.80 -12.21
C PRO A 18 -1.10 0.45 -12.92
N SER A 19 -1.50 -0.59 -12.19
CA SER A 19 -1.62 -1.94 -12.74
C SER A 19 -2.83 -2.15 -13.64
N GLU A 20 -3.81 -1.23 -13.61
CA GLU A 20 -4.91 -1.21 -14.58
C GLU A 20 -4.38 -1.08 -16.02
N GLU A 21 -3.33 -0.29 -16.24
CA GLU A 21 -2.79 -0.07 -17.58
C GLU A 21 -2.19 -1.34 -18.17
N PHE A 22 -1.53 -2.17 -17.34
CA PHE A 22 -1.10 -3.49 -17.77
C PHE A 22 -2.29 -4.35 -18.24
N VAL A 23 -3.38 -4.39 -17.47
CA VAL A 23 -4.57 -5.18 -17.85
C VAL A 23 -5.14 -4.68 -19.18
N ARG A 24 -5.23 -3.36 -19.36
CA ARG A 24 -5.74 -2.74 -20.59
C ARG A 24 -4.90 -3.10 -21.82
N HIS A 25 -3.57 -3.17 -21.67
CA HIS A 25 -2.67 -3.42 -22.79
C HIS A 25 -2.41 -4.92 -23.05
N ALA A 26 -2.33 -5.74 -22.02
CA ALA A 26 -2.10 -7.19 -22.15
C ALA A 26 -3.39 -7.98 -22.43
N PHE A 27 -4.56 -7.38 -22.19
CA PHE A 27 -5.85 -8.05 -22.36
C PHE A 27 -6.89 -7.12 -23.04
N PRO A 28 -6.59 -6.54 -24.22
CA PRO A 28 -7.41 -5.47 -24.82
C PRO A 28 -8.82 -5.93 -25.22
N ASP A 29 -8.98 -7.20 -25.61
CA ASP A 29 -10.25 -7.77 -26.05
C ASP A 29 -10.97 -8.57 -24.95
N SER A 30 -10.43 -8.57 -23.73
CA SER A 30 -10.94 -9.38 -22.62
C SER A 30 -12.15 -8.74 -21.94
N ARG A 31 -13.03 -9.58 -21.41
CA ARG A 31 -14.10 -9.15 -20.51
C ARG A 31 -13.55 -9.03 -19.11
N ILE A 32 -13.86 -7.94 -18.41
CA ILE A 32 -13.47 -7.73 -17.02
C ILE A 32 -14.69 -7.87 -16.11
N PRO A 33 -15.10 -9.11 -15.74
CA PRO A 33 -16.27 -9.34 -14.89
C PRO A 33 -16.06 -8.90 -13.44
N PHE A 34 -14.80 -8.77 -13.01
CA PHE A 34 -14.44 -8.30 -11.67
C PHE A 34 -13.33 -7.27 -11.71
N PHE A 35 -13.60 -6.11 -11.12
CA PHE A 35 -12.65 -5.02 -10.97
C PHE A 35 -12.73 -4.47 -9.55
N CYS A 36 -11.62 -4.52 -8.81
CA CYS A 36 -11.51 -4.05 -7.45
C CYS A 36 -10.26 -3.19 -7.29
N TYR A 37 -10.46 -1.89 -7.02
CA TYR A 37 -9.40 -0.91 -6.92
C TYR A 37 -9.38 -0.26 -5.55
N GLY A 38 -8.18 -0.08 -4.97
CA GLY A 38 -7.98 0.77 -3.80
C GLY A 38 -8.48 0.19 -2.48
N ILE A 39 -8.69 -1.12 -2.41
CA ILE A 39 -9.08 -1.85 -1.21
C ILE A 39 -7.89 -2.65 -0.68
N ASN A 40 -7.62 -2.57 0.62
CA ASN A 40 -6.60 -3.37 1.29
C ASN A 40 -7.10 -4.81 1.47
N ILE A 41 -6.21 -5.79 1.35
CA ILE A 41 -6.55 -7.22 1.41
C ILE A 41 -7.26 -7.60 2.71
N ALA A 42 -6.90 -6.95 3.83
CA ALA A 42 -7.54 -7.18 5.12
C ALA A 42 -9.03 -6.83 5.11
N SER A 43 -9.40 -5.80 4.36
CA SER A 43 -10.81 -5.45 4.17
C SER A 43 -11.47 -6.27 3.07
N PHE A 44 -10.74 -6.57 1.98
CA PHE A 44 -11.22 -7.42 0.89
C PHE A 44 -11.67 -8.79 1.39
N MET A 45 -10.86 -9.42 2.26
CA MET A 45 -11.14 -10.73 2.83
C MET A 45 -12.12 -10.69 4.01
N ASP A 46 -12.44 -9.50 4.51
CA ASP A 46 -13.45 -9.29 5.54
C ASP A 46 -14.83 -9.08 4.93
N GLU A 47 -15.63 -10.15 4.88
CA GLU A 47 -16.98 -10.17 4.31
C GLU A 47 -18.06 -9.55 5.23
N ARG A 48 -17.71 -9.05 6.42
CA ARG A 48 -18.67 -8.45 7.35
C ARG A 48 -19.15 -7.10 6.82
N LYS A 49 -20.42 -7.04 6.46
CA LYS A 49 -21.09 -5.83 5.96
C LYS A 49 -21.36 -4.83 7.08
N ALA A 50 -21.38 -3.54 6.74
CA ALA A 50 -21.74 -2.48 7.68
C ALA A 50 -22.63 -1.40 7.05
N SER A 51 -23.45 -0.78 7.89
CA SER A 51 -24.21 0.42 7.54
C SER A 51 -23.54 1.65 8.14
N LEU A 52 -23.09 2.56 7.28
CA LEU A 52 -22.36 3.77 7.65
C LEU A 52 -23.28 5.01 7.66
N LYS A 53 -24.41 4.96 8.37
CA LYS A 53 -25.36 6.09 8.42
C LYS A 53 -24.73 7.40 8.94
N ALA A 54 -23.67 7.29 9.74
CA ALA A 54 -22.99 8.44 10.34
C ALA A 54 -22.25 9.32 9.32
N ILE A 55 -22.00 8.83 8.10
CA ILE A 55 -21.22 9.55 7.08
C ILE A 55 -22.08 10.03 5.89
N GLU A 56 -23.41 10.00 5.98
CA GLU A 56 -24.30 10.35 4.86
C GLU A 56 -24.12 11.80 4.38
N ALA A 57 -23.77 12.70 5.30
CA ALA A 57 -23.50 14.11 5.02
C ALA A 57 -22.05 14.38 4.57
N TRP A 58 -21.19 13.37 4.52
CA TRP A 58 -19.78 13.55 4.15
C TRP A 58 -19.60 13.82 2.65
N PRO A 59 -18.44 14.40 2.26
CA PRO A 59 -18.09 14.59 0.86
C PRO A 59 -18.22 13.31 0.04
N GLU A 60 -18.83 13.45 -1.13
CA GLU A 60 -19.18 12.34 -2.02
C GLU A 60 -18.01 11.39 -2.34
N PRO A 61 -16.78 11.86 -2.63
CA PRO A 61 -15.66 10.96 -2.92
C PRO A 61 -15.33 9.99 -1.78
N ILE A 62 -15.38 10.46 -0.54
CA ILE A 62 -15.09 9.66 0.66
C ILE A 62 -16.26 8.72 0.94
N LYS A 63 -17.48 9.29 0.98
CA LYS A 63 -18.73 8.57 1.25
C LYS A 63 -18.91 7.40 0.28
N LYS A 64 -18.78 7.65 -1.03
CA LYS A 64 -18.96 6.63 -2.08
C LYS A 64 -18.00 5.45 -1.90
N LYS A 65 -16.71 5.71 -1.61
CA LYS A 65 -15.71 4.66 -1.39
C LYS A 65 -16.04 3.83 -0.15
N LEU A 66 -16.31 4.47 0.98
CA LEU A 66 -16.62 3.78 2.23
C LEU A 66 -17.91 2.97 2.13
N HIS A 67 -18.96 3.48 1.49
CA HIS A 67 -20.19 2.70 1.27
C HIS A 67 -19.99 1.55 0.28
N PHE A 68 -19.20 1.73 -0.78
CA PHE A 68 -18.86 0.63 -1.68
C PHE A 68 -18.16 -0.50 -0.93
N GLU A 69 -17.15 -0.16 -0.13
CA GLU A 69 -16.42 -1.13 0.66
C GLU A 69 -17.29 -1.76 1.75
N ALA A 70 -18.08 -0.98 2.50
CA ALA A 70 -18.94 -1.49 3.56
C ALA A 70 -20.07 -2.42 3.08
N ARG A 71 -20.41 -2.39 1.78
CA ARG A 71 -21.38 -3.33 1.19
C ARG A 71 -20.84 -4.76 1.14
N LYS A 72 -19.51 -4.94 0.90
CA LYS A 72 -18.74 -6.21 0.79
C LYS A 72 -19.48 -7.38 0.09
N GLY A 73 -18.91 -8.57 -0.01
CA GLY A 73 -19.26 -9.55 -1.06
C GLY A 73 -18.22 -9.60 -2.15
N PHE A 74 -16.97 -9.24 -1.86
CA PHE A 74 -15.89 -9.22 -2.86
C PHE A 74 -15.51 -10.63 -3.26
N ARG A 75 -15.37 -11.54 -2.30
CA ARG A 75 -15.05 -12.95 -2.55
C ARG A 75 -16.13 -13.62 -3.39
N GLU A 76 -17.39 -13.43 -3.03
CA GLU A 76 -18.52 -13.98 -3.79
C GLU A 76 -18.58 -13.42 -5.22
N ARG A 77 -18.35 -12.12 -5.39
CA ARG A 77 -18.31 -11.51 -6.73
C ARG A 77 -17.14 -12.04 -7.57
N LEU A 78 -15.97 -12.22 -6.97
CA LEU A 78 -14.80 -12.76 -7.66
C LEU A 78 -14.99 -14.25 -8.00
N LYS A 79 -15.57 -15.02 -7.09
CA LYS A 79 -15.96 -16.42 -7.31
C LYS A 79 -16.97 -16.55 -8.45
N GLN A 80 -18.03 -15.73 -8.45
CA GLN A 80 -19.05 -15.71 -9.51
C GLN A 80 -18.48 -15.25 -10.86
N ALA A 81 -17.47 -14.39 -10.83
CA ALA A 81 -16.78 -13.95 -12.03
C ALA A 81 -15.91 -15.05 -12.67
N ALA A 82 -15.56 -16.10 -11.92
CA ALA A 82 -14.81 -17.28 -12.36
C ALA A 82 -13.72 -16.98 -13.41
N PRO A 83 -12.82 -16.03 -13.14
CA PRO A 83 -11.90 -15.52 -14.16
C PRO A 83 -10.89 -16.60 -14.56
N LYS A 84 -10.51 -16.61 -15.84
CA LYS A 84 -9.36 -17.42 -16.30
C LYS A 84 -8.05 -16.87 -15.73
N MET A 85 -7.95 -15.55 -15.65
CA MET A 85 -6.78 -14.84 -15.14
C MET A 85 -7.17 -13.83 -14.07
N LEU A 86 -6.44 -13.81 -12.95
CA LEU A 86 -6.53 -12.79 -11.92
C LEU A 86 -5.21 -12.02 -11.88
N VAL A 87 -5.25 -10.72 -12.13
CA VAL A 87 -4.09 -9.83 -12.02
C VAL A 87 -4.14 -9.09 -10.70
N VAL A 88 -3.03 -9.14 -9.94
CA VAL A 88 -2.94 -8.57 -8.59
C VAL A 88 -1.69 -7.71 -8.42
N ASP A 89 -1.84 -6.56 -7.76
CA ASP A 89 -0.72 -5.86 -7.13
C ASP A 89 -1.02 -5.54 -5.67
N PHE A 90 0.04 -5.44 -4.86
CA PHE A 90 -0.05 -5.22 -3.42
C PHE A 90 0.33 -3.80 -2.98
N SER A 91 0.48 -2.86 -3.92
CA SER A 91 0.91 -1.50 -3.61
C SER A 91 -0.07 -0.75 -2.69
N ARG A 92 -1.37 -1.09 -2.75
CA ARG A 92 -2.38 -0.53 -1.84
C ARG A 92 -2.17 -0.99 -0.41
N ILE A 93 -1.77 -2.25 -0.21
CA ILE A 93 -1.51 -2.83 1.11
C ILE A 93 -0.33 -2.12 1.78
N THR A 94 0.68 -1.73 1.00
CA THR A 94 1.90 -1.09 1.50
C THR A 94 1.80 0.43 1.62
N ARG A 95 0.62 1.01 1.37
CA ARG A 95 0.41 2.46 1.37
C ARG A 95 -0.76 2.94 2.23
N ALA A 96 -1.81 2.13 2.40
CA ALA A 96 -3.03 2.58 3.07
C ALA A 96 -3.19 1.95 4.46
N SER A 97 -3.40 2.81 5.45
CA SER A 97 -3.87 2.42 6.78
C SER A 97 -5.24 1.73 6.70
N LEU A 98 -5.55 0.95 7.73
CA LEU A 98 -6.87 0.36 7.92
C LEU A 98 -7.67 1.22 8.90
N MET A 99 -8.99 1.07 8.87
CA MET A 99 -9.87 1.58 9.91
C MET A 99 -10.87 0.51 10.31
N ARG A 100 -11.26 0.52 11.57
CA ARG A 100 -12.25 -0.40 12.13
C ARG A 100 -13.54 0.37 12.42
N TYR A 101 -14.64 -0.17 11.90
CA TYR A 101 -15.98 0.24 12.26
C TYR A 101 -16.72 -0.94 12.85
N ARG A 102 -16.99 -0.91 14.16
CA ARG A 102 -17.56 -2.05 14.90
C ARG A 102 -16.71 -3.30 14.64
N ASN A 103 -17.29 -4.32 14.01
CA ASN A 103 -16.63 -5.60 13.75
C ASN A 103 -16.14 -5.74 12.31
N THR A 104 -16.11 -4.68 11.49
CA THR A 104 -15.58 -4.75 10.11
C THR A 104 -14.34 -3.86 9.95
N LEU A 105 -13.42 -4.29 9.11
CA LEU A 105 -12.27 -3.52 8.64
C LEU A 105 -12.62 -2.80 7.33
N LEU A 106 -12.16 -1.57 7.18
CA LEU A 106 -12.26 -0.78 5.96
C LEU A 106 -10.89 -0.20 5.64
N THR A 107 -10.68 0.18 4.39
CA THR A 107 -9.45 0.82 3.93
C THR A 107 -9.59 2.33 4.10
N VAL A 108 -8.56 3.01 4.62
CA VAL A 108 -8.57 4.48 4.68
C VAL A 108 -8.58 5.08 3.26
N PRO A 109 -9.61 5.87 2.86
CA PRO A 109 -9.61 6.57 1.58
C PRO A 109 -8.56 7.68 1.57
N TYR A 110 -7.88 7.89 0.42
CA TYR A 110 -6.92 8.99 0.30
C TYR A 110 -7.60 10.35 0.49
N GLU A 111 -8.81 10.49 -0.03
CA GLU A 111 -9.61 11.70 0.07
C GLU A 111 -9.91 12.07 1.52
N LEU A 112 -9.90 11.10 2.44
CA LEU A 112 -10.04 11.37 3.86
C LEU A 112 -8.74 11.92 4.46
N LEU A 113 -7.59 11.47 3.99
CA LEU A 113 -6.27 11.99 4.40
C LEU A 113 -6.01 13.40 3.86
N GLU A 114 -6.60 13.73 2.71
CA GLU A 114 -6.52 15.06 2.08
C GLU A 114 -7.59 16.03 2.58
N ALA A 115 -8.60 15.52 3.31
CA ALA A 115 -9.67 16.35 3.84
C ALA A 115 -9.19 17.35 4.91
N GLY A 116 -10.00 18.38 5.14
CA GLY A 116 -9.76 19.33 6.22
C GLY A 116 -9.79 18.68 7.61
N PRO A 117 -9.13 19.30 8.61
CA PRO A 117 -8.91 18.70 9.92
C PRO A 117 -10.21 18.40 10.69
N ASP A 118 -11.29 19.16 10.44
CA ASP A 118 -12.58 18.93 11.09
C ASP A 118 -13.21 17.60 10.66
N LEU A 119 -13.18 17.29 9.36
CA LEU A 119 -13.70 16.02 8.83
C LEU A 119 -12.84 14.83 9.28
N GLN A 120 -11.53 15.02 9.36
CA GLN A 120 -10.61 14.01 9.89
C GLN A 120 -10.89 13.71 11.37
N ARG A 121 -11.10 14.75 12.18
CA ARG A 121 -11.47 14.60 13.60
C ARG A 121 -12.81 13.89 13.76
N GLU A 122 -13.82 14.27 12.96
CA GLU A 122 -15.11 13.58 12.94
C GLU A 122 -14.94 12.08 12.59
N ALA A 123 -14.12 11.78 11.57
CA ALA A 123 -13.83 10.41 11.19
C ALA A 123 -13.21 9.60 12.32
N PHE A 124 -12.28 10.18 13.09
CA PHE A 124 -11.67 9.51 14.24
C PHE A 124 -12.63 9.31 15.41
N GLY A 125 -13.70 10.10 15.49
CA GLY A 125 -14.81 9.86 16.43
C GLY A 125 -15.70 8.68 16.03
N ILE A 126 -15.73 8.31 14.75
CA ILE A 126 -16.59 7.23 14.21
C ILE A 126 -15.81 5.93 14.02
N PHE A 127 -14.56 6.03 13.58
CA PHE A 127 -13.71 4.92 13.17
C PHE A 127 -12.48 4.81 14.06
N LYS A 128 -12.15 3.59 14.50
CA LYS A 128 -10.84 3.33 15.11
C LYS A 128 -9.81 3.14 14.00
N ILE A 129 -8.88 4.06 13.83
CA ILE A 129 -7.82 3.91 12.84
C ILE A 129 -6.80 2.86 13.31
N ILE A 130 -6.40 2.00 12.38
CA ILE A 130 -5.31 1.04 12.53
C ILE A 130 -4.23 1.49 11.53
N PRO A 131 -3.28 2.32 11.98
CA PRO A 131 -2.32 2.90 11.07
C PRO A 131 -1.39 1.88 10.45
N PHE A 132 -0.97 2.23 9.26
CA PHE A 132 0.01 1.50 8.49
C PHE A 132 1.28 1.22 9.30
N GLY A 133 1.83 0.02 9.15
CA GLY A 133 3.12 -0.35 9.76
C GLY A 133 3.04 -0.94 11.17
N CYS A 134 1.94 -0.71 11.91
CA CYS A 134 1.85 -1.22 13.28
C CYS A 134 1.60 -2.74 13.35
N ARG A 135 1.79 -3.34 14.53
CA ARG A 135 1.58 -4.78 14.74
C ARG A 135 0.15 -5.23 14.42
N GLU A 136 -0.85 -4.46 14.84
CA GLU A 136 -2.26 -4.77 14.58
C GLU A 136 -2.56 -4.77 13.08
N PHE A 137 -2.03 -3.78 12.35
CA PHE A 137 -2.13 -3.69 10.91
C PHE A 137 -1.57 -4.93 10.21
N TRP A 138 -0.31 -5.29 10.49
CA TRP A 138 0.32 -6.43 9.83
C TRP A 138 -0.26 -7.78 10.26
N THR A 139 -0.80 -7.87 11.47
CA THR A 139 -1.54 -9.07 11.90
C THR A 139 -2.75 -9.29 10.98
N HIS A 140 -3.57 -8.25 10.78
CA HIS A 140 -4.73 -8.33 9.89
C HIS A 140 -4.35 -8.57 8.43
N VAL A 141 -3.30 -7.91 7.93
CA VAL A 141 -2.83 -8.10 6.54
C VAL A 141 -2.37 -9.53 6.32
N ILE A 142 -1.51 -10.08 7.17
CA ILE A 142 -0.97 -11.43 6.97
C ILE A 142 -2.04 -12.51 7.13
N GLU A 143 -2.97 -12.36 8.07
CA GLU A 143 -4.12 -13.28 8.20
C GLU A 143 -4.99 -13.27 6.94
N ALA A 144 -5.28 -12.08 6.42
CA ALA A 144 -6.05 -11.93 5.19
C ALA A 144 -5.31 -12.45 3.95
N MET A 145 -3.99 -12.27 3.87
CA MET A 145 -3.18 -12.83 2.79
C MET A 145 -3.22 -14.35 2.76
N ARG A 146 -3.13 -15.01 3.93
CA ARG A 146 -3.28 -16.47 4.03
C ARG A 146 -4.68 -16.90 3.59
N ALA A 147 -5.71 -16.24 4.10
CA ALA A 147 -7.09 -16.52 3.71
C ALA A 147 -7.33 -16.28 2.21
N PHE A 148 -6.64 -15.31 1.60
CA PHE A 148 -6.70 -15.05 0.16
C PHE A 148 -6.06 -16.19 -0.63
N CYS A 149 -4.87 -16.67 -0.22
CA CYS A 149 -4.25 -17.84 -0.84
C CYS A 149 -5.15 -19.07 -0.74
N ASP A 150 -5.71 -19.34 0.44
CA ASP A 150 -6.65 -20.43 0.65
C ASP A 150 -7.88 -20.29 -0.26
N PHE A 151 -8.44 -19.09 -0.35
CA PHE A 151 -9.57 -18.80 -1.23
C PHE A 151 -9.24 -19.05 -2.71
N VAL A 152 -8.09 -18.57 -3.21
CA VAL A 152 -7.70 -18.79 -4.60
C VAL A 152 -7.54 -20.28 -4.90
N ASN A 153 -6.84 -21.02 -4.03
CA ASN A 153 -6.62 -22.45 -4.24
C ASN A 153 -7.91 -23.29 -4.16
N THR A 154 -8.84 -22.91 -3.29
CA THR A 154 -10.04 -23.72 -3.02
C THR A 154 -11.24 -23.34 -3.88
N GLU A 155 -11.45 -22.05 -4.10
CA GLU A 155 -12.65 -21.52 -4.76
C GLU A 155 -12.38 -21.08 -6.21
N LEU A 156 -11.10 -20.92 -6.59
CA LEU A 156 -10.65 -20.51 -7.94
C LEU A 156 -9.48 -21.38 -8.46
N PRO A 157 -9.55 -22.73 -8.37
CA PRO A 157 -8.40 -23.60 -8.65
C PRO A 157 -7.88 -23.49 -10.09
N ASP A 158 -8.76 -23.18 -11.04
CA ASP A 158 -8.43 -23.08 -12.47
C ASP A 158 -7.99 -21.67 -12.89
N THR A 159 -7.98 -20.70 -11.98
CA THR A 159 -7.59 -19.31 -12.26
C THR A 159 -6.08 -19.16 -12.20
N GLY A 160 -5.46 -18.68 -13.28
CA GLY A 160 -4.06 -18.26 -13.28
C GLY A 160 -3.89 -16.92 -12.56
N LEU A 161 -2.98 -16.86 -11.59
CA LEU A 161 -2.71 -15.65 -10.82
C LEU A 161 -1.43 -14.96 -11.31
N ILE A 162 -1.56 -13.75 -11.85
CA ILE A 162 -0.41 -12.87 -12.18
C ILE A 162 -0.20 -11.90 -11.03
N LEU A 163 0.93 -12.02 -10.35
CA LEU A 163 1.40 -11.12 -9.32
C LEU A 163 2.31 -10.07 -9.96
N LEU A 164 1.95 -8.80 -9.85
CA LEU A 164 2.76 -7.71 -10.37
C LEU A 164 3.81 -7.31 -9.34
N ASP A 165 5.07 -7.50 -9.69
CA ASP A 165 6.22 -7.05 -8.91
C ASP A 165 6.96 -5.94 -9.67
N VAL A 166 6.44 -4.72 -9.56
CA VAL A 166 6.92 -3.57 -10.33
C VAL A 166 7.50 -2.53 -9.35
N PRO A 167 8.83 -2.30 -9.33
CA PRO A 167 9.46 -1.33 -8.45
C PRO A 167 9.22 0.11 -8.91
N PRO A 168 9.30 1.11 -8.02
CA PRO A 168 9.18 2.50 -8.44
C PRO A 168 10.38 2.92 -9.31
N THR A 169 10.18 3.97 -10.11
CA THR A 169 11.24 4.55 -10.94
C THR A 169 11.62 5.96 -10.51
N ALA A 170 12.94 6.22 -10.49
CA ALA A 170 13.49 7.57 -10.35
C ALA A 170 13.60 8.30 -11.70
N ASP A 171 13.47 7.59 -12.82
CA ASP A 171 13.55 8.18 -14.16
C ASP A 171 12.22 8.87 -14.50
N TYR A 172 12.28 10.20 -14.58
CA TYR A 172 11.16 11.02 -15.00
C TYR A 172 11.52 11.80 -16.28
N ARG A 173 10.67 11.69 -17.30
CA ARG A 173 10.91 12.22 -18.66
C ARG A 173 9.89 13.29 -19.11
N GLY A 174 9.09 13.82 -18.20
CA GLY A 174 8.15 14.91 -18.49
C GLY A 174 8.70 16.30 -18.13
N THR A 175 7.79 17.26 -17.95
CA THR A 175 8.10 18.62 -17.49
C THR A 175 7.76 18.78 -15.99
N LEU A 176 8.72 18.53 -15.09
CA LEU A 176 8.50 18.70 -13.66
C LEU A 176 8.31 20.19 -13.31
N ILE A 177 7.20 20.51 -12.64
CA ILE A 177 7.03 21.81 -11.99
C ILE A 177 7.86 21.87 -10.69
N ASP A 178 8.09 20.72 -10.03
CA ASP A 178 8.92 20.60 -8.83
C ASP A 178 9.60 19.22 -8.72
N SER A 179 10.91 19.17 -8.99
CA SER A 179 11.73 17.96 -8.91
C SER A 179 11.83 17.36 -7.50
N ASN A 180 11.63 18.17 -6.45
CA ASN A 180 11.74 17.67 -5.08
C ASN A 180 10.55 16.78 -4.72
N THR A 181 9.34 17.14 -5.13
CA THR A 181 8.12 16.36 -4.84
C THR A 181 8.19 14.95 -5.43
N TYR A 182 8.66 14.81 -6.68
CA TYR A 182 8.80 13.49 -7.31
C TYR A 182 9.84 12.61 -6.60
N MET A 183 11.01 13.17 -6.28
CA MET A 183 12.06 12.44 -5.56
C MET A 183 11.63 12.04 -4.14
N ILE A 184 10.86 12.88 -3.44
CA ILE A 184 10.28 12.55 -2.13
C ILE A 184 9.34 11.34 -2.24
N ASP A 185 8.46 11.33 -3.25
CA ASP A 185 7.55 10.19 -3.46
C ASP A 185 8.31 8.93 -3.88
N PHE A 186 9.39 9.07 -4.65
CA PHE A 186 10.24 7.94 -5.07
C PHE A 186 10.85 7.27 -3.85
N CYS A 187 11.46 8.05 -2.96
CA CYS A 187 12.01 7.52 -1.71
C CYS A 187 10.92 6.81 -0.88
N ARG A 188 9.72 7.38 -0.77
CA ARG A 188 8.59 6.77 -0.05
C ARG A 188 8.21 5.41 -0.62
N TRP A 189 8.08 5.30 -1.93
CA TRP A 189 7.72 4.05 -2.59
C TRP A 189 8.84 3.02 -2.55
N GLN A 190 10.09 3.47 -2.69
CA GLN A 190 11.23 2.58 -2.67
C GLN A 190 11.37 1.87 -1.31
N MET A 191 10.99 2.53 -0.20
CA MET A 191 10.90 1.89 1.12
C MET A 191 9.71 0.93 1.27
N ARG A 192 8.63 1.16 0.53
CA ARG A 192 7.41 0.33 0.59
C ARG A 192 7.51 -0.91 -0.28
N TYR A 193 8.27 -0.82 -1.37
CA TYR A 193 8.42 -1.87 -2.35
C TYR A 193 8.87 -3.23 -1.75
N PRO A 194 9.86 -3.31 -0.83
CA PRO A 194 10.21 -4.57 -0.20
C PRO A 194 9.02 -5.28 0.46
N MET A 195 8.11 -4.51 1.07
CA MET A 195 6.92 -5.08 1.68
C MET A 195 5.96 -5.64 0.64
N SER A 196 5.81 -4.99 -0.51
CA SER A 196 4.98 -5.48 -1.62
C SER A 196 5.56 -6.79 -2.17
N ARG A 197 6.89 -6.85 -2.34
CA ARG A 197 7.61 -8.03 -2.80
C ARG A 197 7.43 -9.21 -1.84
N MET A 198 7.56 -8.99 -0.53
CA MET A 198 7.34 -10.04 0.48
C MET A 198 5.92 -10.64 0.41
N LEU A 199 4.92 -9.82 0.07
CA LEU A 199 3.55 -10.30 -0.12
C LEU A 199 3.40 -11.09 -1.43
N VAL A 200 4.11 -10.70 -2.49
CA VAL A 200 4.22 -11.48 -3.74
C VAL A 200 4.84 -12.84 -3.46
N ASP A 201 5.96 -12.89 -2.74
CA ASP A 201 6.66 -14.13 -2.40
C ASP A 201 5.77 -15.09 -1.60
N LEU A 202 5.03 -14.56 -0.61
CA LEU A 202 4.04 -15.33 0.14
C LEU A 202 2.99 -15.96 -0.80
N CYS A 203 2.44 -15.21 -1.75
CA CYS A 203 1.49 -15.79 -2.71
C CYS A 203 2.14 -16.83 -3.63
N LEU A 204 3.37 -16.61 -4.10
CA LEU A 204 4.09 -17.56 -4.96
C LEU A 204 4.35 -18.90 -4.26
N GLU A 205 4.67 -18.87 -2.97
CA GLU A 205 4.89 -20.05 -2.13
C GLU A 205 3.59 -20.84 -1.91
N HIS A 206 2.47 -20.14 -1.73
CA HIS A 206 1.21 -20.73 -1.32
C HIS A 206 0.21 -21.03 -2.45
N ILE A 207 0.36 -20.44 -3.65
CA ILE A 207 -0.57 -20.61 -4.77
C ILE A 207 0.18 -21.24 -5.94
N GLU A 208 -0.19 -22.48 -6.30
CA GLU A 208 0.54 -23.24 -7.33
C GLU A 208 0.41 -22.60 -8.72
N ASN A 209 -0.80 -22.20 -9.07
CA ASN A 209 -1.12 -21.56 -10.35
C ASN A 209 -0.84 -20.05 -10.33
N SER A 210 0.26 -19.63 -9.69
CA SER A 210 0.70 -18.25 -9.65
C SER A 210 1.98 -18.03 -10.44
N ARG A 211 2.14 -16.83 -10.97
CA ARG A 211 3.31 -16.35 -11.70
C ARG A 211 3.59 -14.90 -11.35
N VAL A 212 4.84 -14.49 -11.48
CA VAL A 212 5.24 -13.10 -11.23
C VAL A 212 5.64 -12.40 -12.52
N LEU A 213 5.09 -11.21 -12.72
CA LEU A 213 5.53 -10.29 -13.76
C LEU A 213 6.47 -9.26 -13.13
N THR A 214 7.74 -9.34 -13.50
CA THR A 214 8.74 -8.28 -13.26
C THR A 214 8.98 -7.51 -14.56
N PRO A 215 9.25 -6.19 -14.51
CA PRO A 215 9.52 -5.41 -15.71
C PRO A 215 10.72 -5.95 -16.49
N PRO A 216 10.56 -6.28 -17.78
CA PRO A 216 11.68 -6.62 -18.66
C PRO A 216 12.27 -5.39 -19.37
N VAL A 217 11.80 -4.19 -18.99
CA VAL A 217 12.09 -2.91 -19.66
C VAL A 217 12.50 -1.87 -18.63
N ASP A 218 13.20 -0.84 -19.10
CA ASP A 218 13.54 0.32 -18.26
C ASP A 218 12.26 1.09 -17.91
N LEU A 219 12.00 1.22 -16.62
CA LEU A 219 10.84 1.95 -16.11
C LEU A 219 11.11 3.46 -16.13
N TYR A 220 10.13 4.23 -16.60
CA TYR A 220 10.13 5.69 -16.46
C TYR A 220 8.71 6.23 -16.31
N SER A 221 8.58 7.38 -15.66
CA SER A 221 7.33 8.15 -15.58
C SER A 221 7.44 9.40 -16.46
N ASP A 222 6.32 9.90 -16.95
CA ASP A 222 6.23 11.15 -17.69
C ASP A 222 4.81 11.74 -17.57
N ASP A 223 4.55 12.83 -18.30
CA ASP A 223 3.27 13.54 -18.27
C ASP A 223 2.13 12.76 -18.95
N THR A 224 2.43 11.62 -19.58
CA THR A 224 1.42 10.73 -20.21
C THR A 224 0.85 9.69 -19.25
N ALA A 225 1.43 9.55 -18.05
CA ALA A 225 0.94 8.64 -17.03
C ALA A 225 -0.53 8.95 -16.67
N LEU A 226 -1.41 7.94 -16.76
CA LEU A 226 -2.87 8.09 -16.64
C LEU A 226 -3.31 8.78 -15.34
N TYR A 227 -2.58 8.54 -14.26
CA TYR A 227 -2.89 9.03 -12.92
C TYR A 227 -1.98 10.18 -12.47
N GLY A 228 -1.40 10.88 -13.45
CA GLY A 228 -0.40 11.91 -13.24
C GLY A 228 0.99 11.31 -12.95
N PRO A 229 2.05 12.12 -13.14
CA PRO A 229 3.42 11.65 -13.01
C PRO A 229 3.74 11.28 -11.56
N ALA A 230 4.13 10.04 -11.33
CA ALA A 230 4.57 9.54 -10.05
C ALA A 230 5.51 8.34 -10.23
N PRO A 231 6.37 8.04 -9.26
CA PRO A 231 7.33 6.92 -9.32
C PRO A 231 6.71 5.55 -9.55
N MET A 232 5.43 5.36 -9.21
CA MET A 232 4.68 4.13 -9.48
C MET A 232 3.73 4.26 -10.67
N HIS A 233 3.57 5.46 -11.25
CA HIS A 233 2.70 5.74 -12.38
C HIS A 233 3.58 5.89 -13.62
N TYR A 234 3.88 4.77 -14.28
CA TYR A 234 4.74 4.77 -15.45
C TYR A 234 4.06 5.41 -16.66
N SER A 235 4.87 5.83 -17.62
CA SER A 235 4.39 6.25 -18.94
C SER A 235 3.55 5.14 -19.59
N ALA A 236 2.56 5.53 -20.39
CA ALA A 236 1.72 4.58 -21.12
C ALA A 236 2.55 3.65 -22.05
N GLU A 237 3.67 4.14 -22.58
CA GLU A 237 4.56 3.34 -23.44
C GLU A 237 5.27 2.22 -22.66
N VAL A 238 5.60 2.44 -21.38
CA VAL A 238 6.18 1.39 -20.52
C VAL A 238 5.20 0.22 -20.39
N TRP A 239 3.92 0.51 -20.15
CA TRP A 239 2.89 -0.53 -20.03
C TRP A 239 2.64 -1.26 -21.34
N LYS A 240 2.63 -0.56 -22.47
CA LYS A 240 2.52 -1.17 -23.81
C LYS A 240 3.68 -2.10 -24.10
N GLU A 241 4.91 -1.68 -23.79
CA GLU A 241 6.09 -2.51 -24.02
C GLU A 241 6.09 -3.74 -23.10
N MET A 242 5.76 -3.57 -21.81
CA MET A 242 5.58 -4.68 -20.87
C MET A 242 4.54 -5.69 -21.35
N ALA A 243 3.38 -5.22 -21.86
CA ALA A 243 2.35 -6.10 -22.42
C ALA A 243 2.84 -6.82 -23.69
N GLY A 244 3.55 -6.13 -24.58
CA GLY A 244 4.16 -6.71 -25.77
C GLY A 244 5.16 -7.83 -25.43
N ARG A 245 6.02 -7.60 -24.44
CA ARG A 245 6.97 -8.60 -23.92
C ARG A 245 6.26 -9.78 -23.27
N PHE A 246 5.27 -9.53 -22.43
CA PHE A 246 4.43 -10.57 -21.84
C PHE A 246 3.88 -11.53 -22.89
N HIS A 247 3.34 -11.01 -24.01
CA HIS A 247 2.86 -11.87 -25.09
C HIS A 247 3.98 -12.57 -25.87
N ALA A 248 5.06 -11.85 -26.16
CA ALA A 248 6.22 -12.41 -26.88
C ALA A 248 6.86 -13.58 -26.12
N ASP A 249 6.85 -13.53 -24.80
CA ASP A 249 7.45 -14.53 -23.92
C ASP A 249 6.52 -15.71 -23.62
N GLY A 250 5.32 -15.77 -24.26
CA GLY A 250 4.38 -16.89 -24.12
C GLY A 250 3.21 -16.63 -23.17
N GLY A 251 2.98 -15.39 -22.77
CA GLY A 251 1.88 -15.01 -21.88
C GLY A 251 2.08 -15.56 -20.47
N PHE A 252 1.00 -16.00 -19.84
CA PHE A 252 1.03 -16.51 -18.47
C PHE A 252 2.02 -17.66 -18.27
N GLU A 253 2.05 -18.62 -19.18
CA GLU A 253 2.96 -19.78 -19.07
C GLU A 253 4.44 -19.41 -19.24
N GLY A 254 4.72 -18.27 -19.87
CA GLY A 254 6.06 -17.72 -20.04
C GLY A 254 6.64 -17.05 -18.79
N LEU A 255 5.78 -16.68 -17.84
CA LEU A 255 6.20 -16.00 -16.64
C LEU A 255 6.89 -16.97 -15.64
N PRO A 256 7.86 -16.50 -14.85
CA PRO A 256 8.51 -17.32 -13.83
C PRO A 256 7.63 -17.48 -12.57
N ARG A 257 7.96 -18.52 -11.78
CA ARG A 257 7.44 -18.72 -10.41
C ARG A 257 8.36 -18.19 -9.32
N SER A 258 9.63 -17.94 -9.62
CA SER A 258 10.61 -17.40 -8.68
C SER A 258 11.07 -16.02 -9.11
N SER A 259 11.24 -15.09 -8.17
CA SER A 259 12.11 -13.94 -8.38
C SER A 259 13.50 -14.23 -7.88
N ASP A 260 14.50 -13.62 -8.50
CA ASP A 260 15.87 -13.70 -8.06
C ASP A 260 16.08 -12.99 -6.70
N LEU A 261 16.32 -13.78 -5.65
CA LEU A 261 16.52 -13.34 -4.26
C LEU A 261 17.75 -12.41 -4.10
N VAL A 262 18.72 -12.51 -5.01
CA VAL A 262 19.98 -11.75 -4.96
C VAL A 262 19.78 -10.26 -5.25
N SER A 263 18.81 -9.92 -6.11
CA SER A 263 18.45 -8.53 -6.44
C SER A 263 17.86 -7.77 -5.22
N ILE A 264 17.20 -8.49 -4.31
CA ILE A 264 16.49 -7.92 -3.16
C ILE A 264 17.49 -7.31 -2.15
N LEU A 265 18.60 -8.00 -1.86
CA LEU A 265 19.58 -7.56 -0.87
C LEU A 265 20.54 -6.49 -1.40
N THR A 266 20.89 -6.55 -2.70
CA THR A 266 21.76 -5.54 -3.33
C THR A 266 21.05 -4.20 -3.53
N ASN A 267 19.74 -4.21 -3.82
CA ASN A 267 18.95 -2.99 -3.89
C ASN A 267 18.73 -2.36 -2.49
N TYR A 268 18.74 -3.15 -1.41
CA TYR A 268 18.54 -2.67 -0.05
C TYR A 268 19.75 -1.89 0.51
N SER A 269 20.99 -2.29 0.20
CA SER A 269 22.18 -1.54 0.65
C SER A 269 22.35 -0.23 -0.13
N GLY A 270 22.18 -0.26 -1.46
CA GLY A 270 22.18 0.95 -2.29
C GLY A 270 21.05 1.92 -1.92
N LEU A 271 19.89 1.40 -1.51
CA LEU A 271 18.76 2.15 -0.94
C LEU A 271 19.16 2.90 0.32
N MET A 272 19.79 2.23 1.30
CA MET A 272 20.18 2.89 2.55
C MET A 272 21.19 4.01 2.30
N ASP A 273 22.07 3.87 1.31
CA ASP A 273 23.01 4.91 0.91
C ASP A 273 22.33 6.10 0.20
N ALA A 274 21.43 5.84 -0.75
CA ALA A 274 20.67 6.89 -1.46
C ALA A 274 19.71 7.63 -0.54
N PHE A 275 19.05 6.90 0.37
CA PHE A 275 18.22 7.45 1.43
C PHE A 275 19.06 8.30 2.38
N THR A 276 20.21 7.81 2.85
CA THR A 276 21.09 8.59 3.72
C THR A 276 21.50 9.91 3.05
N LYS A 277 21.91 9.87 1.78
CA LYS A 277 22.27 11.09 1.03
C LYS A 277 21.11 12.08 0.86
N THR A 278 19.88 11.59 0.65
CA THR A 278 18.69 12.43 0.41
C THR A 278 18.04 12.91 1.71
N ALA A 279 18.06 12.08 2.76
CA ALA A 279 17.56 12.42 4.10
C ALA A 279 18.48 13.42 4.81
N LEU A 280 19.79 13.38 4.56
CA LEU A 280 20.75 14.37 5.08
C LEU A 280 20.55 15.78 4.49
N SER A 281 19.94 15.89 3.31
CA SER A 281 19.62 17.18 2.68
C SER A 281 18.19 17.67 2.95
N ASN A 282 17.31 16.84 3.51
CA ASN A 282 15.94 17.21 3.89
C ASN A 282 15.53 16.59 5.25
N PRO A 283 15.57 17.38 6.35
CA PRO A 283 15.33 16.90 7.72
C PRO A 283 13.95 16.27 7.96
N ASN A 284 12.95 16.62 7.15
CA ASN A 284 11.59 16.10 7.29
C ASN A 284 11.44 14.69 6.69
N LEU A 285 12.25 14.36 5.66
CA LEU A 285 12.26 13.04 5.04
C LEU A 285 12.83 11.96 5.98
N HIS A 286 13.86 12.34 6.74
CA HIS A 286 14.55 11.48 7.71
C HIS A 286 13.59 11.00 8.82
N ARG A 287 12.60 11.81 9.21
CA ARG A 287 11.67 11.49 10.30
C ARG A 287 10.56 10.52 9.89
N PHE A 288 9.90 10.73 8.74
CA PHE A 288 8.77 9.89 8.32
C PHE A 288 9.16 8.47 7.86
N SER A 289 10.37 8.34 7.34
CA SER A 289 10.81 7.22 6.52
C SER A 289 11.52 6.12 7.31
N LEU A 290 12.37 6.51 8.26
CA LEU A 290 13.06 5.59 9.17
C LEU A 290 12.10 4.94 10.17
N ASP A 291 11.12 5.69 10.67
CA ASP A 291 10.13 5.21 11.65
C ASP A 291 9.24 4.08 11.09
N ILE A 292 8.90 4.13 9.79
CA ILE A 292 8.13 3.08 9.10
C ILE A 292 9.01 1.83 8.84
N LEU A 293 10.26 2.02 8.43
CA LEU A 293 11.19 0.92 8.12
C LEU A 293 11.61 0.15 9.37
N HIS A 294 11.95 0.85 10.46
CA HIS A 294 12.40 0.24 11.70
C HIS A 294 11.31 -0.61 12.36
N GLY A 295 10.00 -0.34 12.11
CA GLY A 295 8.90 -1.11 12.70
C GLY A 295 8.19 -2.12 11.84
N ALA A 296 8.08 -1.88 10.54
CA ALA A 296 7.46 -2.85 9.66
C ALA A 296 8.40 -4.01 9.30
N LEU A 297 9.69 -3.75 9.05
CA LEU A 297 10.59 -4.76 8.50
C LEU A 297 10.93 -5.88 9.48
N PRO A 298 11.28 -5.64 10.76
CA PRO A 298 11.55 -6.73 11.69
C PRO A 298 10.34 -7.65 11.90
N TYR A 299 9.11 -7.11 11.88
CA TYR A 299 7.89 -7.92 11.99
C TYR A 299 7.64 -8.75 10.72
N LEU A 300 7.80 -8.15 9.54
CA LEU A 300 7.62 -8.84 8.27
C LEU A 300 8.65 -9.98 8.10
N PHE A 301 9.92 -9.74 8.44
CA PHE A 301 10.95 -10.79 8.44
C PHE A 301 10.70 -11.86 9.50
N ALA A 302 10.27 -11.47 10.71
CA ALA A 302 9.99 -12.42 11.78
C ALA A 302 8.79 -13.32 11.46
N LYS A 303 7.65 -12.79 10.98
CA LYS A 303 6.42 -13.58 10.77
C LYS A 303 6.43 -14.47 9.53
N ILE A 304 7.26 -14.15 8.53
CA ILE A 304 7.53 -15.04 7.39
C ILE A 304 8.41 -16.23 7.83
N SER A 305 9.11 -16.13 8.97
CA SER A 305 10.11 -17.12 9.41
C SER A 305 9.80 -17.85 10.74
N SER A 306 9.02 -17.27 11.68
CA SER A 306 8.72 -17.82 13.02
C SER A 306 7.76 -16.95 13.89
N PRO A 307 7.31 -17.38 15.10
CA PRO A 307 6.29 -16.67 15.87
C PRO A 307 6.85 -15.46 16.63
N ALA A 308 6.57 -14.26 16.12
CA ALA A 308 7.03 -12.92 16.54
C ALA A 308 6.57 -12.41 17.93
N HIS A 309 6.33 -13.27 18.92
CA HIS A 309 5.69 -12.86 20.19
C HIS A 309 6.66 -12.23 21.22
N SER A 310 7.98 -12.40 21.08
CA SER A 310 8.98 -11.98 22.08
C SER A 310 9.63 -10.61 21.84
N HIS A 311 9.24 -9.87 20.80
CA HIS A 311 9.96 -8.66 20.35
C HIS A 311 9.25 -7.32 20.60
N PHE A 312 8.11 -7.30 21.28
CA PHE A 312 7.31 -6.07 21.43
C PHE A 312 7.17 -5.60 22.88
N VAL A 313 7.49 -4.32 23.09
CA VAL A 313 7.13 -3.52 24.26
C VAL A 313 5.76 -2.85 24.00
N ASP A 314 5.05 -2.45 25.06
CA ASP A 314 3.65 -1.99 24.99
C ASP A 314 3.40 -0.93 23.89
N PRO A 315 2.36 -1.13 23.06
CA PRO A 315 2.04 -0.25 21.93
C PRO A 315 1.49 1.11 22.38
N ILE A 316 1.48 2.06 21.44
CA ILE A 316 0.96 3.41 21.62
C ILE A 316 -0.58 3.40 21.47
N ASP A 317 -1.30 3.99 22.42
CA ASP A 317 -2.72 4.30 22.29
C ASP A 317 -2.97 5.68 21.67
N SER A 318 -4.18 5.92 21.16
CA SER A 318 -4.49 7.17 20.46
C SER A 318 -4.41 8.37 21.40
N HIS A 319 -4.79 8.14 22.66
CA HIS A 319 -4.62 9.09 23.75
C HIS A 319 -3.15 9.39 24.04
N ASP A 320 -2.23 8.44 23.86
CA ASP A 320 -0.81 8.66 24.12
C ASP A 320 -0.21 9.66 23.12
N VAL A 321 -0.63 9.62 21.85
CA VAL A 321 -0.18 10.58 20.83
C VAL A 321 -0.68 11.98 21.13
N VAL A 322 -1.99 12.14 21.37
CA VAL A 322 -2.57 13.45 21.70
C VAL A 322 -1.97 14.00 23.00
N ALA A 323 -1.78 13.14 24.01
CA ALA A 323 -1.13 13.52 25.25
C ALA A 323 0.32 13.94 25.01
N ALA A 324 1.10 13.16 24.26
CA ALA A 324 2.51 13.47 24.00
C ALA A 324 2.66 14.80 23.26
N PHE A 325 1.83 15.07 22.25
CA PHE A 325 1.81 16.36 21.55
C PHE A 325 1.48 17.52 22.50
N ARG A 326 0.44 17.39 23.33
CA ARG A 326 0.05 18.44 24.27
C ARG A 326 1.12 18.69 25.33
N TRP A 327 1.72 17.63 25.87
CA TRP A 327 2.71 17.73 26.93
C TRP A 327 4.09 18.19 26.43
N ILE A 328 4.50 17.78 25.24
CA ILE A 328 5.85 18.04 24.71
C ILE A 328 5.88 19.29 23.84
N LEU A 329 4.86 19.50 23.00
CA LEU A 329 4.80 20.59 22.02
C LEU A 329 3.74 21.66 22.37
N GLY A 330 2.94 21.46 23.42
CA GLY A 330 1.95 22.45 23.87
C GLY A 330 0.71 22.56 22.97
N ARG A 331 0.52 21.63 22.03
CA ARG A 331 -0.58 21.64 21.07
C ARG A 331 -1.05 20.24 20.72
N GLU A 332 -2.11 20.12 19.95
CA GLU A 332 -2.50 18.85 19.32
C GLU A 332 -1.77 18.67 17.97
N PRO A 333 -1.71 17.44 17.42
CA PRO A 333 -1.26 17.22 16.05
C PRO A 333 -2.01 18.10 15.06
N GLU A 334 -1.29 18.71 14.14
CA GLU A 334 -1.82 19.71 13.19
C GLU A 334 -2.64 19.08 12.07
N SER A 335 -2.48 17.77 11.86
CA SER A 335 -3.16 17.01 10.81
C SER A 335 -3.30 15.53 11.20
N ALA A 336 -4.21 14.82 10.53
CA ALA A 336 -4.30 13.36 10.61
C ALA A 336 -2.99 12.68 10.21
N GLU A 337 -2.31 13.17 9.17
CA GLU A 337 -1.03 12.62 8.74
C GLU A 337 -0.02 12.68 9.89
N THR A 338 0.12 13.83 10.54
CA THR A 338 1.01 13.98 11.69
C THR A 338 0.60 13.06 12.84
N PHE A 339 -0.68 12.96 13.18
CA PHE A 339 -1.16 12.03 14.21
C PHE A 339 -0.81 10.57 13.86
N LEU A 340 -1.07 10.14 12.63
CA LEU A 340 -0.88 8.76 12.20
C LEU A 340 0.60 8.37 12.14
N ASN A 341 1.48 9.28 11.74
CA ASN A 341 2.91 9.05 11.74
C ASN A 341 3.44 8.78 13.14
N HIS A 342 2.97 9.54 14.12
CA HIS A 342 3.41 9.41 15.51
C HIS A 342 2.73 8.25 16.25
N TYR A 343 1.50 7.89 15.87
CA TYR A 343 0.85 6.69 16.37
C TYR A 343 1.53 5.41 15.84
N ALA A 344 2.09 5.45 14.62
CA ALA A 344 2.73 4.30 14.00
C ALA A 344 4.10 3.92 14.63
N LEU A 345 4.61 4.73 15.57
CA LEU A 345 5.85 4.44 16.30
C LEU A 345 5.70 3.22 17.21
N HIS A 346 6.79 2.52 17.52
CA HIS A 346 6.70 1.22 18.18
C HIS A 346 6.14 1.28 19.59
N ASN A 347 6.49 2.34 20.32
CA ASN A 347 6.18 2.48 21.73
C ASN A 347 6.26 3.95 22.15
N ARG A 348 5.78 4.23 23.36
CA ARG A 348 5.77 5.59 23.94
C ARG A 348 7.17 6.21 24.05
N GLY A 349 8.23 5.39 24.15
CA GLY A 349 9.62 5.85 24.17
C GLY A 349 10.02 6.47 22.84
N GLU A 350 9.80 5.76 21.73
CA GLU A 350 10.03 6.31 20.38
C GLU A 350 9.18 7.55 20.12
N LEU A 351 7.89 7.54 20.49
CA LEU A 351 7.02 8.72 20.40
C LEU A 351 7.60 9.94 21.10
N ARG A 352 8.05 9.76 22.34
CA ARG A 352 8.68 10.82 23.12
C ARG A 352 9.97 11.29 22.45
N GLU A 353 10.84 10.38 22.03
CA GLU A 353 12.10 10.74 21.40
C GLU A 353 11.90 11.49 20.07
N THR A 354 10.99 11.01 19.23
CA THR A 354 10.66 11.65 17.95
C THR A 354 10.16 13.09 18.16
N LEU A 355 9.28 13.31 19.16
CA LEU A 355 8.77 14.64 19.47
C LEU A 355 9.85 15.57 20.07
N LEU A 356 10.70 15.07 20.97
CA LEU A 356 11.80 15.85 21.54
C LEU A 356 12.87 16.19 20.50
N ARG A 357 13.08 15.33 19.50
CA ARG A 357 14.01 15.59 18.38
C ARG A 357 13.38 16.41 17.26
N SER A 358 12.09 16.76 17.36
CA SER A 358 11.40 17.56 16.35
C SER A 358 12.00 18.96 16.23
N PHE A 359 11.98 19.52 15.02
CA PHE A 359 12.53 20.87 14.77
C PHE A 359 11.75 21.91 15.58
N GLU A 360 10.44 21.69 15.67
CA GLU A 360 9.55 22.49 16.51
C GLU A 360 10.02 22.53 17.96
N PHE A 361 10.20 21.38 18.61
CA PHE A 361 10.69 21.34 19.99
C PHE A 361 12.07 21.99 20.12
N GLN A 362 13.01 21.63 19.26
CA GLN A 362 14.38 22.15 19.29
C GLN A 362 14.44 23.67 19.05
N SER A 363 13.52 24.23 18.26
CA SER A 363 13.43 25.67 18.02
C SER A 363 12.84 26.43 19.21
N GLN A 364 12.01 25.78 20.04
CA GLN A 364 11.41 26.38 21.23
C GLN A 364 12.33 26.31 22.46
N VAL A 365 13.16 25.26 22.58
CA VAL A 365 14.08 25.04 23.72
C VAL A 365 14.98 26.27 24.03
N PRO A 366 15.60 26.95 23.04
CA PRO A 366 16.40 28.15 23.31
C PRO A 366 15.62 29.32 23.92
N HIS A 367 14.31 29.41 23.67
CA HIS A 367 13.45 30.45 24.24
C HIS A 367 13.13 30.18 25.71
N TYR A 368 12.98 28.90 26.09
CA TYR A 368 12.79 28.50 27.49
C TYR A 368 14.10 28.51 28.29
N ALA A 369 15.23 28.19 27.67
CA ALA A 369 16.55 28.19 28.32
C ALA A 369 17.08 29.60 28.63
N LYS A 370 16.57 30.65 27.99
CA LYS A 370 16.94 32.06 28.25
C LYS A 370 16.14 32.73 29.36
N GLN A 371 15.18 32.02 29.97
CA GLN A 371 14.37 32.52 31.08
C GLN A 371 14.88 32.06 32.47
N GLN A 372 16.13 31.60 32.56
CA GLN A 372 16.81 31.37 33.83
C GLN A 372 17.79 32.49 34.16
#